data_AF-A0A1V6EL51-F1
#
_entry.id   AF-A0A1V6EL51-F1
#
_cell.length_a   1.000
_cell.length_b   1.000
_cell.length_c   1.000
_cell.angle_alpha   90.00
_cell.angle_beta   90.00
_cell.angle_gamma   90.00
#
_symmetry.space_group_name_H-M   'P 1'
#
loop_
_entity.id
_entity.type
_entity.pdbx_description
1 polymer ?
#
loop_
_entity_poly.entity_id
_entity_poly.type
_entity_poly.pdbx_seq_one_letter_code
_entity_poly.pdbx_strand_id
1 'polypeptide(L)'
;MSQTSLFYTIKKGDTLGNIARQNGTTVEELSKINGIKNPDRIEAGQQIALKAEAVCGVACQLLDRDRNPIPGARMLFEYCGKKVEILSGSNGHITGILTESPEDVIKIFIARSDGSWKQITEVVSGWGNKLVTMVSPKVKISAKTMPHPMDKTGRPVPDTKDPNRKPITPPAHPKDSQAKGTLQGGDFGDGKGTKTEETQTKDGAPLIKVTKDQAALDFLEGYTGEKITEDDYEKAAKELGCEVEVIKAFAKVESGGRPGFDKINRPIILYERHVFSRNTNPKGKYNKTSPDLSSNIGYKLKKKGANLSSDELSLNYYSASSDQNYVRLAKAYMLDKNAALKACSWGKFQILGENYTICGYVSVDEFVKDHAKSERRQLAAFVQFVKSKKLQKHMKEKTWDKIAEGYNGKNYKKFKYDERIKSAYEALCKKN
;
A
#
# COMPACT_ATOMS: atom_id res chain seq x y z
N MET A 1 -20.95 -37.25 21.57
CA MET A 1 -20.25 -35.95 21.70
C MET A 1 -21.26 -34.88 21.33
N SER A 2 -21.64 -34.01 22.27
CA SER A 2 -22.63 -32.95 22.01
C SER A 2 -22.04 -31.93 21.04
N GLN A 3 -22.71 -31.65 19.92
CA GLN A 3 -22.34 -30.55 19.02
C GLN A 3 -22.32 -29.25 19.84
N THR A 4 -21.13 -28.67 20.02
CA THR A 4 -21.03 -27.35 20.65
C THR A 4 -21.64 -26.34 19.68
N SER A 5 -22.79 -25.76 20.04
CA SER A 5 -23.42 -24.72 19.22
C SER A 5 -22.44 -23.55 19.06
N LEU A 6 -22.27 -23.08 17.83
CA LEU A 6 -21.39 -21.94 17.51
C LEU A 6 -22.04 -20.59 17.88
N PHE A 7 -23.36 -20.59 18.05
CA PHE A 7 -24.17 -19.44 18.44
C PHE A 7 -25.02 -19.71 19.67
N TYR A 8 -25.43 -18.64 20.33
CA TYR A 8 -26.37 -18.65 21.42
C TYR A 8 -27.45 -17.59 21.20
N THR A 9 -28.72 -17.98 21.23
CA THR A 9 -29.85 -17.04 21.25
C THR A 9 -30.18 -16.68 22.68
N ILE A 10 -30.02 -15.42 23.03
CA ILE A 10 -30.23 -14.88 24.37
C ILE A 10 -31.69 -15.06 24.77
N LYS A 11 -31.94 -15.64 25.94
CA LYS A 11 -33.27 -15.85 26.51
C LYS A 11 -33.57 -14.80 27.56
N LYS A 12 -34.85 -14.61 27.85
CA LYS A 12 -35.29 -13.71 28.92
C LYS A 12 -34.68 -14.17 30.25
N GLY A 13 -33.94 -13.28 30.92
CA GLY A 13 -33.27 -13.55 32.20
C GLY A 13 -31.80 -13.99 32.08
N ASP A 14 -31.27 -14.15 30.86
CA ASP A 14 -29.85 -14.41 30.67
C ASP A 14 -28.99 -13.19 31.00
N THR A 15 -27.76 -13.46 31.45
CA THR A 15 -26.69 -12.47 31.57
C THR A 15 -25.50 -12.95 30.75
N LEU A 16 -24.70 -12.01 30.23
CA LEU A 16 -23.52 -12.37 29.45
C LEU A 16 -22.52 -13.20 30.29
N GLY A 17 -22.49 -12.99 31.61
CA GLY A 17 -21.72 -13.79 32.57
C GLY A 17 -22.17 -15.24 32.67
N ASN A 18 -23.48 -15.48 32.76
CA ASN A 18 -24.02 -16.85 32.82
C ASN A 18 -23.78 -17.59 31.49
N ILE A 19 -23.97 -16.91 30.36
CA ILE A 19 -23.70 -17.48 29.03
C ILE A 19 -22.21 -17.81 28.88
N ALA A 20 -21.32 -16.90 29.29
CA ALA A 20 -19.87 -17.12 29.22
C ALA A 20 -19.45 -18.36 30.03
N ARG A 21 -19.94 -18.48 31.27
CA ARG A 21 -19.62 -19.59 32.17
C ARG A 21 -20.10 -20.95 31.61
N GLN A 22 -21.32 -21.00 31.07
CA GLN A 22 -21.89 -22.23 30.52
C GLN A 22 -21.17 -22.71 29.25
N ASN A 23 -20.53 -21.79 28.51
CA ASN A 23 -19.88 -22.07 27.24
C ASN A 23 -18.34 -22.05 27.32
N GLY A 24 -17.78 -22.00 28.54
CA GLY A 24 -16.33 -22.08 28.76
C GLY A 24 -15.55 -20.88 28.19
N THR A 25 -16.14 -19.68 28.21
CA THR A 25 -15.52 -18.44 27.74
C THR A 25 -15.66 -17.32 28.79
N THR A 26 -15.22 -16.10 28.49
CA THR A 26 -15.30 -14.94 29.39
C THR A 26 -16.27 -13.88 28.87
N VAL A 27 -16.79 -13.05 29.77
CA VAL A 27 -17.62 -11.89 29.42
C VAL A 27 -16.86 -10.94 28.50
N GLU A 28 -15.56 -10.73 28.78
CA GLU A 28 -14.69 -9.89 27.96
C GLU A 28 -14.57 -10.42 26.53
N GLU A 29 -14.32 -11.72 26.38
CA GLU A 29 -14.18 -12.33 25.05
C GLU A 29 -15.51 -12.31 24.28
N LEU A 30 -16.63 -12.68 24.92
CA LEU A 30 -17.95 -12.59 24.29
C LEU A 30 -18.30 -11.16 23.88
N SER A 31 -17.98 -10.17 24.72
CA SER A 31 -18.26 -8.77 24.42
C SER A 31 -17.45 -8.29 23.22
N LYS A 32 -16.16 -8.67 23.19
CA LYS A 32 -15.23 -8.30 22.14
C LYS A 32 -15.63 -8.89 20.79
N ILE A 33 -15.90 -10.19 20.71
CA ILE A 33 -16.19 -10.86 19.43
C ILE A 33 -17.56 -10.48 18.86
N ASN A 34 -18.52 -10.11 19.72
CA ASN A 34 -19.87 -9.69 19.32
C ASN A 34 -20.05 -8.16 19.29
N GLY A 35 -18.98 -7.38 19.46
CA GLY A 35 -19.06 -5.91 19.46
C GLY A 35 -20.00 -5.32 20.53
N ILE A 36 -20.24 -6.04 21.62
CA ILE A 36 -21.11 -5.60 22.72
C ILE A 36 -20.34 -4.58 23.56
N LYS A 37 -20.73 -3.30 23.45
CA LYS A 37 -20.08 -2.20 24.19
C LYS A 37 -20.40 -2.21 25.68
N ASN A 38 -21.60 -2.65 26.05
CA ASN A 38 -22.04 -2.74 27.43
C ASN A 38 -22.56 -4.17 27.71
N PRO A 39 -21.79 -5.00 28.44
CA PRO A 39 -22.16 -6.38 28.77
C PRO A 39 -23.50 -6.54 29.51
N ASP A 40 -23.96 -5.49 30.19
CA ASP A 40 -25.21 -5.50 30.97
C ASP A 40 -26.44 -5.14 30.12
N ARG A 41 -26.25 -4.78 28.85
CA ARG A 41 -27.31 -4.42 27.91
C ARG A 41 -27.35 -5.40 26.75
N ILE A 42 -27.89 -6.58 27.02
CA ILE A 42 -28.19 -7.62 26.03
C ILE A 42 -29.70 -7.83 25.93
N GLU A 43 -30.19 -8.20 24.75
CA GLU A 43 -31.63 -8.31 24.47
C GLU A 43 -32.05 -9.77 24.26
N ALA A 44 -33.19 -10.16 24.84
CA ALA A 44 -33.76 -11.48 24.58
C ALA A 44 -34.14 -11.60 23.10
N GLY A 45 -33.77 -12.72 22.48
CA GLY A 45 -33.90 -12.98 21.04
C GLY A 45 -32.64 -12.63 20.24
N GLN A 46 -31.70 -11.84 20.81
CA GLN A 46 -30.43 -11.53 20.16
C GLN A 46 -29.58 -12.81 20.01
N GLN A 47 -29.06 -13.06 18.80
CA GLN A 47 -28.10 -14.13 18.55
C GLN A 47 -26.67 -13.60 18.73
N ILE A 48 -25.85 -14.33 19.49
CA ILE A 48 -24.43 -14.01 19.68
C ILE A 48 -23.55 -15.19 19.33
N ALA A 49 -22.38 -14.93 18.75
CA ALA A 49 -21.34 -15.90 18.51
C ALA A 49 -20.65 -16.29 19.83
N LEU A 50 -20.43 -17.59 20.02
CA LEU A 50 -19.72 -18.12 21.19
C LEU A 50 -18.21 -18.24 20.96
N LYS A 51 -17.76 -18.18 19.70
CA LYS A 51 -16.35 -18.24 19.28
C LYS A 51 -16.07 -17.24 18.17
N ALA A 52 -14.83 -16.77 18.06
CA ALA A 52 -14.44 -15.76 17.08
C ALA A 52 -14.67 -16.23 15.62
N GLU A 53 -14.52 -17.53 15.34
CA GLU A 53 -14.74 -18.10 14.01
C GLU A 53 -16.22 -18.14 13.63
N ALA A 54 -17.10 -18.06 14.63
CA ALA A 54 -18.55 -18.03 14.46
C ALA A 54 -19.10 -16.62 14.21
N VAL A 55 -18.30 -15.57 14.41
CA VAL A 55 -18.74 -14.17 14.22
C VAL A 55 -19.11 -13.94 12.77
N CYS A 56 -20.25 -13.33 12.48
CA CYS A 56 -20.68 -12.98 11.13
C CYS A 56 -20.44 -11.48 10.88
N GLY A 57 -19.17 -11.09 10.95
CA GLY A 57 -18.78 -9.68 10.95
C GLY A 57 -18.40 -9.20 9.56
N VAL A 58 -18.87 -8.02 9.19
CA VAL A 58 -18.49 -7.36 7.95
C VAL A 58 -17.86 -6.00 8.22
N ALA A 59 -16.67 -5.82 7.66
CA ALA A 59 -16.00 -4.53 7.61
C ALA A 59 -15.91 -4.08 6.16
N CYS A 60 -15.89 -2.78 5.93
CA CYS A 60 -15.70 -2.20 4.60
C CYS A 60 -14.45 -1.34 4.55
N GLN A 61 -13.74 -1.38 3.42
CA GLN A 61 -12.63 -0.51 3.11
C GLN A 61 -12.95 0.27 1.84
N LEU A 62 -13.06 1.60 1.94
CA LEU A 62 -13.38 2.47 0.82
C LEU A 62 -12.14 3.17 0.32
N LEU A 63 -11.86 2.95 -0.97
CA LEU A 63 -10.70 3.48 -1.65
C LEU A 63 -11.08 4.18 -2.95
N ASP A 64 -10.30 5.18 -3.34
CA ASP A 64 -10.40 5.78 -4.67
C ASP A 64 -9.66 4.96 -5.73
N ARG A 65 -9.65 5.46 -6.98
CA ARG A 65 -8.98 4.81 -8.11
C ARG A 65 -7.50 4.48 -7.84
N ASP A 66 -6.82 5.32 -7.05
CA ASP A 66 -5.39 5.23 -6.77
C ASP A 66 -5.10 4.54 -5.41
N ARG A 67 -6.13 3.88 -4.85
CA ARG A 67 -6.09 3.15 -3.57
C ARG A 67 -5.91 4.03 -2.33
N ASN A 68 -6.23 5.32 -2.43
CA ASN A 68 -6.27 6.18 -1.24
C ASN A 68 -7.57 5.97 -0.48
N PRO A 69 -7.53 5.97 0.86
CA PRO A 69 -8.73 6.07 1.69
C PRO A 69 -9.71 7.15 1.24
N ILE A 70 -11.00 6.83 1.23
CA ILE A 70 -12.07 7.82 1.09
C ILE A 70 -12.70 8.06 2.48
N PRO A 71 -12.26 9.07 3.26
CA PRO A 71 -12.84 9.37 4.56
C PRO A 71 -14.15 10.15 4.45
N GLY A 72 -15.00 10.00 5.46
CA GLY A 72 -16.29 10.69 5.59
C GLY A 72 -17.30 10.34 4.50
N ALA A 73 -17.07 9.23 3.76
CA ALA A 73 -18.02 8.75 2.79
C ALA A 73 -19.26 8.24 3.52
N ARG A 74 -20.41 8.81 3.18
CA ARG A 74 -21.69 8.45 3.78
C ARG A 74 -22.23 7.19 3.11
N MET A 75 -22.33 6.13 3.91
CA MET A 75 -22.73 4.80 3.46
C MET A 75 -23.96 4.33 4.20
N LEU A 76 -24.81 3.58 3.51
CA LEU A 76 -25.97 2.92 4.08
C LEU A 76 -25.81 1.41 3.93
N PHE A 77 -26.06 0.70 5.01
CA PHE A 77 -26.04 -0.76 5.07
C PHE A 77 -27.42 -1.27 5.44
N GLU A 78 -27.94 -2.20 4.65
CA GLU A 78 -29.19 -2.91 4.94
C GLU A 78 -28.90 -4.38 5.17
N TYR A 79 -29.21 -4.90 6.36
CA TYR A 79 -28.94 -6.28 6.78
C TYR A 79 -29.82 -6.64 7.98
N CYS A 80 -30.23 -7.90 8.13
CA CYS A 80 -31.03 -8.39 9.26
C CYS A 80 -32.25 -7.48 9.59
N GLY A 81 -32.92 -6.94 8.56
CA GLY A 81 -34.05 -5.99 8.71
C GLY A 81 -33.67 -4.59 9.23
N LYS A 82 -32.39 -4.33 9.51
CA LYS A 82 -31.85 -3.05 9.99
C LYS A 82 -31.35 -2.21 8.81
N LYS A 83 -31.41 -0.89 8.98
CA LYS A 83 -30.80 0.10 8.09
C LYS A 83 -29.89 1.00 8.91
N VAL A 84 -28.60 0.99 8.61
CA VAL A 84 -27.59 1.74 9.39
C VAL A 84 -26.79 2.63 8.46
N GLU A 85 -26.79 3.93 8.76
CA GLU A 85 -25.92 4.89 8.10
C GLU A 85 -24.60 5.02 8.86
N ILE A 86 -23.48 4.89 8.16
CA ILE A 86 -22.14 4.98 8.74
C ILE A 86 -21.27 5.87 7.84
N LEU A 87 -20.50 6.77 8.46
CA LEU A 87 -19.44 7.51 7.79
C LEU A 87 -18.15 6.69 7.82
N SER A 88 -17.44 6.59 6.69
CA SER A 88 -16.12 5.97 6.68
C SER A 88 -15.12 6.76 7.54
N GLY A 89 -14.25 6.04 8.25
CA GLY A 89 -13.19 6.64 9.07
C GLY A 89 -12.12 7.36 8.25
N SER A 90 -11.16 7.99 8.91
CA SER A 90 -10.03 8.71 8.28
C SER A 90 -9.21 7.83 7.31
N ASN A 91 -9.12 6.54 7.61
CA ASN A 91 -8.49 5.52 6.77
C ASN A 91 -9.45 4.84 5.78
N GLY A 92 -10.67 5.35 5.60
CA GLY A 92 -11.68 4.78 4.70
C GLY A 92 -12.30 3.48 5.21
N HIS A 93 -12.02 3.09 6.45
CA HIS A 93 -12.49 1.85 7.05
C HIS A 93 -13.83 2.04 7.75
N ILE A 94 -14.70 1.02 7.68
CA ILE A 94 -15.99 0.92 8.37
C ILE A 94 -16.03 -0.44 9.06
N THR A 95 -16.41 -0.46 10.33
CA THR A 95 -16.53 -1.66 11.15
C THR A 95 -17.86 -1.67 11.90
N GLY A 96 -18.11 -2.74 12.65
CA GLY A 96 -19.29 -2.83 13.53
C GLY A 96 -20.57 -3.29 12.83
N ILE A 97 -20.46 -3.85 11.62
CA ILE A 97 -21.57 -4.55 10.98
C ILE A 97 -21.47 -6.02 11.40
N LEU A 98 -22.45 -6.48 12.16
CA LEU A 98 -22.55 -7.86 12.64
C LEU A 98 -23.93 -8.38 12.22
N THR A 99 -23.95 -9.50 11.51
CA THR A 99 -25.19 -10.18 11.11
C THR A 99 -25.52 -11.32 12.07
N GLU A 100 -26.73 -11.86 11.95
CA GLU A 100 -27.27 -12.85 12.90
C GLU A 100 -26.95 -14.27 12.44
N SER A 101 -26.87 -14.49 11.13
CA SER A 101 -26.48 -15.74 10.48
C SER A 101 -25.38 -15.51 9.42
N PRO A 102 -24.57 -16.55 9.12
CA PRO A 102 -23.57 -16.50 8.06
C PRO A 102 -24.20 -16.46 6.65
N GLU A 103 -25.48 -16.80 6.51
CA GLU A 103 -26.23 -16.71 5.25
C GLU A 103 -26.82 -15.30 5.01
N ASP A 104 -26.80 -14.42 6.03
CA ASP A 104 -27.35 -13.07 5.91
C ASP A 104 -26.66 -12.27 4.80
N VAL A 105 -27.47 -11.57 4.02
CA VAL A 105 -27.03 -10.69 2.95
C VAL A 105 -27.01 -9.24 3.44
N ILE A 106 -25.88 -8.57 3.21
CA ILE A 106 -25.72 -7.15 3.46
C ILE A 106 -25.75 -6.42 2.13
N LYS A 107 -26.70 -5.50 1.98
CA LYS A 107 -26.76 -4.58 0.85
C LYS A 107 -26.01 -3.30 1.21
N ILE A 108 -25.09 -2.90 0.35
CA ILE A 108 -24.17 -1.79 0.59
C ILE A 108 -24.48 -0.65 -0.38
N PHE A 109 -24.75 0.54 0.15
CA PHE A 109 -25.10 1.73 -0.60
C PHE A 109 -24.14 2.88 -0.28
N ILE A 110 -23.94 3.77 -1.26
CA ILE A 110 -23.21 5.03 -1.09
C ILE A 110 -24.11 6.22 -1.42
N ALA A 111 -23.99 7.29 -0.65
CA ALA A 111 -24.70 8.53 -0.92
C ALA A 111 -24.16 9.20 -2.20
N ARG A 112 -25.08 9.69 -3.05
CA ARG A 112 -24.77 10.59 -4.16
C ARG A 112 -24.79 12.04 -3.67
N SER A 113 -24.23 12.95 -4.46
CA SER A 113 -24.20 14.39 -4.17
C SER A 113 -25.58 15.04 -4.10
N ASP A 114 -26.57 14.46 -4.76
CA ASP A 114 -27.98 14.88 -4.71
C ASP A 114 -28.73 14.33 -3.48
N GLY A 115 -28.03 13.61 -2.59
CA GLY A 115 -28.62 12.99 -1.40
C GLY A 115 -29.27 11.63 -1.64
N SER A 116 -29.38 11.16 -2.88
CA SER A 116 -29.92 9.84 -3.20
C SER A 116 -28.94 8.71 -2.89
N TRP A 117 -29.45 7.48 -2.72
CA TRP A 117 -28.61 6.31 -2.47
C TRP A 117 -28.33 5.53 -3.76
N LYS A 118 -27.08 5.09 -3.94
CA LYS A 118 -26.67 4.14 -4.98
C LYS A 118 -26.28 2.82 -4.34
N GLN A 119 -26.98 1.73 -4.66
CA GLN A 119 -26.50 0.39 -4.30
C GLN A 119 -25.21 0.10 -5.07
N ILE A 120 -24.14 -0.27 -4.34
CA ILE A 120 -22.85 -0.66 -4.92
C ILE A 120 -22.83 -2.17 -5.15
N THR A 121 -23.16 -2.94 -4.11
CA THR A 121 -23.03 -4.39 -4.10
C THR A 121 -23.88 -5.00 -3.00
N GLU A 122 -24.06 -6.31 -3.08
CA GLU A 122 -24.57 -7.15 -1.98
C GLU A 122 -23.48 -8.17 -1.62
N VAL A 123 -23.37 -8.51 -0.34
CA VAL A 123 -22.37 -9.47 0.16
C VAL A 123 -23.00 -10.35 1.22
N VAL A 124 -22.84 -11.67 1.08
CA VAL A 124 -23.18 -12.64 2.14
C VAL A 124 -22.18 -12.51 3.27
N SER A 125 -22.62 -12.44 4.52
CA SER A 125 -21.76 -12.24 5.68
C SER A 125 -20.71 -13.36 5.82
N GLY A 126 -21.15 -14.62 5.80
CA GLY A 126 -20.31 -15.79 5.99
C GLY A 126 -19.76 -15.92 7.42
N TRP A 127 -18.92 -16.92 7.63
CA TRP A 127 -18.25 -17.16 8.90
C TRP A 127 -17.00 -16.29 9.06
N GLY A 128 -16.76 -15.83 10.28
CA GLY A 128 -15.65 -14.95 10.63
C GLY A 128 -15.85 -13.49 10.20
N ASN A 129 -14.78 -12.71 10.35
CA ASN A 129 -14.78 -11.32 9.90
C ASN A 129 -14.42 -11.21 8.42
N LYS A 130 -15.36 -10.74 7.60
CA LYS A 130 -15.19 -10.49 6.17
C LYS A 130 -14.89 -9.02 5.91
N LEU A 131 -13.82 -8.75 5.17
CA LEU A 131 -13.49 -7.41 4.71
C LEU A 131 -13.94 -7.23 3.25
N VAL A 132 -14.85 -6.28 3.03
CA VAL A 132 -15.31 -5.87 1.70
C VAL A 132 -14.53 -4.64 1.27
N THR A 133 -13.65 -4.79 0.29
CA THR A 133 -12.88 -3.66 -0.26
C THR A 133 -13.59 -3.09 -1.49
N MET A 134 -13.99 -1.83 -1.43
CA MET A 134 -14.65 -1.11 -2.51
C MET A 134 -13.71 -0.04 -3.06
N VAL A 135 -13.58 -0.02 -4.39
CA VAL A 135 -12.68 0.88 -5.10
C VAL A 135 -13.51 1.71 -6.06
N SER A 136 -13.58 3.01 -5.83
CA SER A 136 -14.17 3.94 -6.78
C SER A 136 -13.32 3.98 -8.05
N PRO A 137 -13.91 3.87 -9.26
CA PRO A 137 -13.16 4.07 -10.50
C PRO A 137 -12.77 5.55 -10.72
N LYS A 138 -13.26 6.46 -9.86
CA LYS A 138 -12.97 7.90 -9.88
C LYS A 138 -12.05 8.28 -8.72
N VAL A 139 -11.23 9.29 -8.97
CA VAL A 139 -10.39 9.94 -7.95
C VAL A 139 -11.25 10.94 -7.17
N LYS A 140 -11.12 10.96 -5.84
CA LYS A 140 -11.73 12.00 -5.00
C LYS A 140 -10.72 13.14 -4.86
N ILE A 141 -11.19 14.35 -5.10
CA ILE A 141 -10.34 15.54 -5.13
C ILE A 141 -10.97 16.58 -4.21
N SER A 142 -10.18 17.14 -3.29
CA SER A 142 -10.60 18.22 -2.40
C SER A 142 -10.03 19.55 -2.91
N ALA A 143 -10.90 20.42 -3.44
CA ALA A 143 -10.53 21.76 -3.90
C ALA A 143 -11.56 22.79 -3.38
N LYS A 144 -11.15 24.05 -3.17
CA LYS A 144 -12.09 25.12 -2.86
C LYS A 144 -12.79 25.58 -4.14
N THR A 145 -14.10 25.77 -4.07
CA THR A 145 -14.84 26.42 -5.15
C THR A 145 -14.58 27.92 -5.11
N MET A 146 -14.30 28.52 -6.26
CA MET A 146 -14.21 29.98 -6.41
C MET A 146 -15.48 30.51 -7.11
N PRO A 147 -15.89 31.76 -6.86
CA PRO A 147 -16.94 32.41 -7.63
C PRO A 147 -16.62 32.39 -9.13
N HIS A 148 -17.63 32.14 -9.96
CA HIS A 148 -17.48 32.21 -11.41
C HIS A 148 -17.09 33.65 -11.82
N PRO A 149 -16.13 33.86 -12.74
CA PRO A 149 -15.80 35.20 -13.22
C PRO A 149 -17.05 35.87 -13.76
N MET A 150 -17.25 37.14 -13.41
CA MET A 150 -18.37 37.95 -13.89
C MET A 150 -17.88 38.92 -14.96
N ASP A 151 -18.70 39.16 -15.99
CA ASP A 151 -18.48 40.23 -16.94
C ASP A 151 -18.79 41.60 -16.30
N LYS A 152 -18.56 42.69 -17.06
CA LYS A 152 -18.81 44.06 -16.59
C LYS A 152 -20.28 44.33 -16.23
N THR A 153 -21.20 43.44 -16.59
CA THR A 153 -22.64 43.52 -16.29
C THR A 153 -23.05 42.63 -15.12
N GLY A 154 -22.10 41.93 -14.49
CA GLY A 154 -22.35 41.03 -13.37
C GLY A 154 -22.85 39.64 -13.79
N ARG A 155 -22.72 39.26 -15.07
CA ARG A 155 -23.12 37.93 -15.56
C ARG A 155 -21.93 36.97 -15.59
N PRO A 156 -22.11 35.67 -15.32
CA PRO A 156 -21.04 34.69 -15.43
C PRO A 156 -20.44 34.69 -16.85
N VAL A 157 -19.12 34.85 -16.94
CA VAL A 157 -18.38 34.74 -18.20
C VAL A 157 -18.44 33.27 -18.67
N PRO A 158 -18.93 32.99 -19.89
CA PRO A 158 -19.03 31.62 -20.40
C PRO A 158 -17.66 30.94 -20.59
N ASP A 159 -17.58 29.64 -20.32
CA ASP A 159 -16.35 28.82 -20.45
C ASP A 159 -15.83 28.64 -21.88
N THR A 160 -16.51 29.19 -22.90
CA THR A 160 -16.14 29.00 -24.31
C THR A 160 -15.96 30.32 -25.04
N LYS A 161 -14.92 30.40 -25.88
CA LYS A 161 -14.65 31.54 -26.79
C LYS A 161 -15.66 31.71 -27.92
N ASP A 162 -16.64 30.81 -28.04
CA ASP A 162 -17.73 30.94 -29.01
C ASP A 162 -18.87 31.76 -28.37
N PRO A 163 -19.08 33.03 -28.78
CA PRO A 163 -20.13 33.88 -28.24
C PRO A 163 -21.54 33.39 -28.59
N ASN A 164 -21.70 32.45 -29.52
CA ASN A 164 -22.98 31.93 -29.98
C ASN A 164 -23.33 30.55 -29.41
N ARG A 165 -22.42 29.89 -28.67
CA ARG A 165 -22.72 28.61 -28.04
C ARG A 165 -23.62 28.83 -26.84
N LYS A 166 -24.92 28.55 -26.98
CA LYS A 166 -25.86 28.55 -25.85
C LYS A 166 -25.32 27.62 -24.75
N PRO A 167 -25.27 28.06 -23.48
CA PRO A 167 -24.94 27.18 -22.37
C PRO A 167 -25.83 25.94 -22.45
N ILE A 168 -25.24 24.75 -22.33
CA ILE A 168 -26.03 23.53 -22.16
C ILE A 168 -26.83 23.77 -20.88
N THR A 169 -28.15 23.91 -21.02
CA THR A 169 -29.02 24.10 -19.87
C THR A 169 -28.83 22.87 -18.98
N PRO A 170 -28.36 23.02 -17.73
CA PRO A 170 -28.32 21.90 -16.81
C PRO A 170 -29.72 21.28 -16.76
N PRO A 171 -29.86 19.94 -16.63
CA PRO A 171 -31.17 19.36 -16.36
C PRO A 171 -31.82 20.12 -15.20
N ALA A 172 -33.08 20.50 -15.37
CA ALA A 172 -33.77 21.41 -14.47
C ALA A 172 -33.59 20.97 -13.01
N HIS A 173 -32.86 21.75 -12.23
CA HIS A 173 -32.83 21.58 -10.79
C HIS A 173 -34.27 21.79 -10.26
N PRO A 174 -34.77 20.93 -9.35
CA PRO A 174 -36.03 21.19 -8.66
C PRO A 174 -35.99 22.60 -8.07
N LYS A 175 -37.01 23.41 -8.35
CA LYS A 175 -37.04 24.86 -8.05
C LYS A 175 -36.91 25.21 -6.56
N ASP A 176 -36.92 24.21 -5.67
CA ASP A 176 -36.92 24.40 -4.22
C ASP A 176 -35.63 23.96 -3.50
N SER A 177 -34.59 23.51 -4.21
CA SER A 177 -33.34 23.14 -3.52
C SER A 177 -32.43 24.33 -3.30
N GLN A 178 -32.81 25.23 -2.38
CA GLN A 178 -31.81 26.01 -1.65
C GLN A 178 -31.05 25.05 -0.72
N ALA A 179 -30.01 24.41 -1.23
CA ALA A 179 -29.12 23.61 -0.41
C ALA A 179 -28.39 24.54 0.59
N LYS A 180 -28.95 24.71 1.79
CA LYS A 180 -28.30 25.31 2.96
C LYS A 180 -27.35 24.33 3.65
N GLY A 181 -26.63 23.52 2.87
CA GLY A 181 -25.65 22.59 3.38
C GLY A 181 -24.31 23.30 3.52
N THR A 182 -23.95 23.74 4.73
CA THR A 182 -22.54 23.94 5.06
C THR A 182 -21.88 22.58 4.99
N LEU A 183 -21.01 22.36 3.99
CA LEU A 183 -20.06 21.27 4.02
C LEU A 183 -19.18 21.49 5.26
N GLN A 184 -19.49 20.80 6.36
CA GLN A 184 -18.60 20.74 7.50
C GLN A 184 -17.31 20.08 7.02
N GLY A 185 -16.24 20.88 6.96
CA GLY A 185 -14.90 20.42 6.64
C GLY A 185 -14.46 19.40 7.68
N GLY A 186 -14.62 18.12 7.36
CA GLY A 186 -13.82 17.09 8.01
C GLY A 186 -12.36 17.35 7.64
N ASP A 187 -11.50 17.52 8.64
CA ASP A 187 -10.07 17.65 8.41
C ASP A 187 -9.59 16.40 7.67
N PHE A 188 -9.21 16.60 6.40
CA PHE A 188 -8.91 15.52 5.47
C PHE A 188 -7.51 15.02 5.80
N GLY A 189 -7.39 13.74 6.19
CA GLY A 189 -6.10 13.10 6.37
C GLY A 189 -5.18 13.35 5.16
N ASP A 190 -3.87 13.30 5.38
CA ASP A 190 -2.81 13.70 4.45
C ASP A 190 -2.67 12.83 3.17
N GLY A 191 -3.76 12.25 2.68
CA GLY A 191 -3.85 11.32 1.55
C GLY A 191 -3.10 11.78 0.29
N LYS A 192 -1.86 11.29 0.18
CA LYS A 192 -0.87 11.57 -0.86
C LYS A 192 -1.17 10.77 -2.13
N GLY A 193 -2.26 11.11 -2.80
CA GLY A 193 -2.73 10.43 -4.02
C GLY A 193 -3.07 11.37 -5.18
N THR A 194 -3.66 12.53 -4.90
CA THR A 194 -3.99 13.55 -5.88
C THR A 194 -4.09 14.90 -5.18
N LYS A 195 -3.28 15.86 -5.61
CA LYS A 195 -3.32 17.25 -5.15
C LYS A 195 -4.07 18.11 -6.13
N THR A 196 -4.62 19.20 -5.63
CA THR A 196 -5.09 20.29 -6.47
C THR A 196 -4.31 21.54 -6.19
N GLU A 197 -3.90 22.18 -7.27
CA GLU A 197 -3.40 23.54 -7.24
C GLU A 197 -4.49 24.45 -7.79
N GLU A 198 -4.87 25.44 -6.99
CA GLU A 198 -5.77 26.51 -7.42
C GLU A 198 -4.97 27.48 -8.28
N THR A 199 -5.40 27.68 -9.52
CA THR A 199 -4.77 28.58 -10.49
C THR A 199 -5.85 29.30 -11.29
N GLN A 200 -5.47 30.12 -12.26
CA GLN A 200 -6.37 30.83 -13.16
C GLN A 200 -5.95 30.63 -14.61
N THR A 201 -6.92 30.55 -15.53
CA THR A 201 -6.65 30.64 -16.96
C THR A 201 -6.10 32.04 -17.30
N LYS A 202 -5.51 32.20 -18.49
CA LYS A 202 -5.02 33.52 -18.96
C LYS A 202 -6.10 34.61 -18.93
N ASP A 203 -7.37 34.20 -19.02
CA ASP A 203 -8.54 35.08 -19.04
C ASP A 203 -9.13 35.28 -17.63
N GLY A 204 -8.45 34.84 -16.57
CA GLY A 204 -8.82 35.05 -15.16
C GLY A 204 -9.81 34.04 -14.58
N ALA A 205 -10.18 32.99 -15.34
CA ALA A 205 -11.13 31.99 -14.86
C ALA A 205 -10.49 31.01 -13.86
N PRO A 206 -11.18 30.65 -12.76
CA PRO A 206 -10.66 29.72 -11.78
C PRO A 206 -10.40 28.37 -12.44
N LEU A 207 -9.18 27.89 -12.31
CA LEU A 207 -8.71 26.63 -12.87
C LEU A 207 -8.15 25.78 -11.72
N ILE A 208 -8.75 24.61 -11.50
CA ILE A 208 -8.25 23.64 -10.54
C ILE A 208 -7.35 22.68 -11.30
N LYS A 209 -6.03 22.81 -11.13
CA LYS A 209 -5.05 21.90 -11.71
C LYS A 209 -4.96 20.67 -10.81
N VAL A 210 -5.55 19.57 -11.27
CA VAL A 210 -5.45 18.26 -10.63
C VAL A 210 -4.08 17.66 -10.97
N THR A 211 -3.27 17.42 -9.96
CA THR A 211 -1.97 16.76 -10.08
C THR A 211 -2.06 15.40 -9.39
N LYS A 212 -1.67 14.31 -10.07
CA LYS A 212 -1.60 12.99 -9.45
C LYS A 212 -0.38 12.93 -8.52
N ASP A 213 -0.57 12.43 -7.30
CA ASP A 213 0.54 12.16 -6.38
C ASP A 213 1.17 10.76 -6.56
N GLN A 214 0.70 9.95 -7.50
CA GLN A 214 1.46 8.80 -7.95
C GLN A 214 2.21 9.18 -9.21
N ALA A 215 3.53 9.29 -9.08
CA ALA A 215 4.41 9.28 -10.24
C ALA A 215 4.04 8.07 -11.11
N ALA A 216 3.75 8.31 -12.38
CA ALA A 216 3.66 7.22 -13.33
C ALA A 216 5.04 6.55 -13.38
N LEU A 217 5.12 5.34 -12.82
CA LEU A 217 6.35 4.56 -12.78
C LEU A 217 6.44 3.77 -14.09
N ASP A 218 6.56 4.49 -15.21
CA ASP A 218 6.46 3.96 -16.57
C ASP A 218 7.46 2.82 -16.84
N PHE A 219 8.54 2.76 -16.08
CA PHE A 219 9.50 1.65 -16.12
C PHE A 219 8.88 0.28 -15.80
N LEU A 220 7.73 0.23 -15.11
CA LEU A 220 7.02 -1.02 -14.81
C LEU A 220 6.32 -1.64 -16.02
N GLU A 221 6.09 -0.86 -17.10
CA GLU A 221 5.42 -1.36 -18.31
C GLU A 221 6.30 -2.28 -19.14
N GLY A 222 7.62 -2.28 -18.91
CA GLY A 222 8.60 -3.03 -19.70
C GLY A 222 8.75 -4.51 -19.34
N TYR A 223 7.89 -5.08 -18.47
CA TYR A 223 8.04 -6.45 -18.01
C TYR A 223 7.85 -7.48 -19.13
N THR A 224 8.85 -8.37 -19.28
CA THR A 224 8.89 -9.44 -20.30
C THR A 224 8.81 -10.85 -19.69
N GLY A 225 9.04 -10.98 -18.37
CA GLY A 225 8.83 -12.23 -17.64
C GLY A 225 9.90 -13.31 -17.76
N GLU A 226 11.03 -13.04 -18.42
CA GLU A 226 12.13 -14.01 -18.50
C GLU A 226 12.67 -14.35 -17.10
N LYS A 227 12.74 -15.63 -16.79
CA LYS A 227 13.32 -16.15 -15.55
C LYS A 227 14.79 -16.50 -15.77
N ILE A 228 15.58 -16.51 -14.70
CA ILE A 228 16.95 -17.03 -14.77
C ILE A 228 16.88 -18.55 -14.90
N THR A 229 17.47 -19.08 -15.97
CA THR A 229 17.64 -20.51 -16.20
C THR A 229 18.96 -21.01 -15.61
N GLU A 230 19.15 -22.33 -15.55
CA GLU A 230 20.44 -22.92 -15.16
C GLU A 230 21.56 -22.55 -16.14
N ASP A 231 21.28 -22.56 -17.45
CA ASP A 231 22.23 -22.12 -18.49
C ASP A 231 22.63 -20.63 -18.33
N ASP A 232 21.70 -19.76 -17.91
CA ASP A 232 22.04 -18.37 -17.58
C ASP A 232 23.02 -18.28 -16.39
N TYR A 233 22.84 -19.10 -15.36
CA TYR A 233 23.78 -19.17 -14.23
C TYR A 233 25.14 -19.73 -14.66
N GLU A 234 25.17 -20.77 -15.48
CA GLU A 234 26.41 -21.35 -16.00
C GLU A 234 27.20 -20.35 -16.85
N LYS A 235 26.51 -19.60 -17.73
CA LYS A 235 27.12 -18.52 -18.52
C LYS A 235 27.69 -17.42 -17.63
N ALA A 236 26.92 -16.98 -16.63
CA ALA A 236 27.38 -15.97 -15.68
C ALA A 236 28.58 -16.47 -14.85
N ALA A 237 28.56 -17.72 -14.40
CA ALA A 237 29.64 -18.35 -13.64
C ALA A 237 30.92 -18.46 -14.47
N LYS A 238 30.79 -18.86 -15.74
CA LYS A 238 31.90 -18.89 -16.70
C LYS A 238 32.48 -17.50 -16.94
N GLU A 239 31.64 -16.48 -17.12
CA GLU A 239 32.09 -15.08 -17.30
C GLU A 239 32.82 -14.54 -16.06
N LEU A 240 32.35 -14.89 -14.87
CA LEU A 240 32.94 -14.45 -13.59
C LEU A 240 34.12 -15.32 -13.13
N GLY A 241 34.34 -16.48 -13.76
CA GLY A 241 35.40 -17.42 -13.38
C GLY A 241 35.18 -18.08 -12.01
N CYS A 242 33.92 -18.30 -11.62
CA CYS A 242 33.53 -18.89 -10.34
C CYS A 242 32.54 -20.05 -10.53
N GLU A 243 32.15 -20.70 -9.43
CA GLU A 243 31.12 -21.73 -9.43
C GLU A 243 29.70 -21.12 -9.49
N VAL A 244 28.75 -21.87 -10.05
CA VAL A 244 27.33 -21.46 -10.16
C VAL A 244 26.71 -21.22 -8.77
N GLU A 245 27.07 -22.06 -7.81
CA GLU A 245 26.61 -22.03 -6.43
C GLU A 245 27.02 -20.73 -5.73
N VAL A 246 28.15 -20.13 -6.11
CA VAL A 246 28.58 -18.83 -5.56
C VAL A 246 27.59 -17.74 -5.99
N ILE A 247 27.17 -17.71 -7.26
CA ILE A 247 26.18 -16.74 -7.75
C ILE A 247 24.81 -16.98 -7.11
N LYS A 248 24.39 -18.25 -7.03
CA LYS A 248 23.11 -18.61 -6.38
C LYS A 248 23.12 -18.29 -4.88
N ALA A 249 24.28 -18.35 -4.20
CA ALA A 249 24.40 -17.97 -2.80
C ALA A 249 24.08 -16.48 -2.57
N PHE A 250 24.50 -15.59 -3.48
CA PHE A 250 24.09 -14.18 -3.44
C PHE A 250 22.57 -14.03 -3.54
N ALA A 251 21.95 -14.63 -4.57
CA ALA A 251 20.50 -14.58 -4.72
C ALA A 251 19.79 -15.13 -3.47
N LYS A 252 20.33 -16.19 -2.84
CA LYS A 252 19.80 -16.77 -1.61
C LYS A 252 19.91 -15.82 -0.41
N VAL A 253 21.04 -15.13 -0.23
CA VAL A 253 21.26 -14.20 0.88
C VAL A 253 20.41 -12.94 0.73
N GLU A 254 20.30 -12.40 -0.48
CA GLU A 254 19.62 -11.13 -0.75
C GLU A 254 18.10 -11.28 -0.80
N SER A 255 17.60 -12.33 -1.45
CA SER A 255 16.14 -12.53 -1.63
C SER A 255 15.56 -13.68 -0.82
N GLY A 256 16.37 -14.45 -0.08
CA GLY A 256 15.95 -15.73 0.50
C GLY A 256 15.77 -16.83 -0.55
N GLY A 257 16.18 -16.59 -1.80
CA GLY A 257 15.91 -17.43 -2.96
C GLY A 257 14.53 -17.19 -3.58
N ARG A 258 13.85 -16.11 -3.20
CA ARG A 258 12.55 -15.72 -3.75
C ARG A 258 12.71 -15.20 -5.20
N PRO A 259 11.62 -15.11 -5.97
CA PRO A 259 11.63 -14.42 -7.26
C PRO A 259 12.09 -12.96 -7.11
N GLY A 260 12.65 -12.40 -8.18
CA GLY A 260 13.03 -10.99 -8.27
C GLY A 260 11.84 -10.06 -8.51
N PHE A 261 10.63 -10.61 -8.67
CA PHE A 261 9.38 -9.90 -8.91
C PHE A 261 8.30 -10.34 -7.92
N ASP A 262 7.38 -9.44 -7.59
CA ASP A 262 6.20 -9.77 -6.79
C ASP A 262 5.08 -10.39 -7.64
N LYS A 263 3.94 -10.68 -7.01
CA LYS A 263 2.80 -11.36 -7.64
C LYS A 263 2.12 -10.56 -8.75
N ILE A 264 2.42 -9.27 -8.88
CA ILE A 264 1.87 -8.40 -9.92
C ILE A 264 2.98 -7.87 -10.85
N ASN A 265 4.08 -8.64 -10.97
CA ASN A 265 5.17 -8.40 -11.92
C ASN A 265 5.96 -7.10 -11.70
N ARG A 266 5.96 -6.56 -10.47
CA ARG A 266 6.87 -5.46 -10.12
C ARG A 266 8.17 -6.02 -9.54
N PRO A 267 9.35 -5.46 -9.86
CA PRO A 267 10.59 -5.82 -9.17
C PRO A 267 10.43 -5.75 -7.66
N ILE A 268 10.94 -6.73 -6.93
CA ILE A 268 11.00 -6.61 -5.47
C ILE A 268 11.96 -5.47 -5.13
N ILE A 269 11.46 -4.48 -4.40
CA ILE A 269 12.27 -3.34 -3.94
C ILE A 269 12.27 -3.20 -2.43
N LEU A 270 13.36 -2.63 -1.92
CA LEU A 270 13.42 -2.08 -0.58
C LEU A 270 13.82 -0.60 -0.69
N TYR A 271 12.94 0.28 -0.20
CA TYR A 271 13.17 1.73 -0.19
C TYR A 271 13.93 2.15 1.08
N GLU A 272 15.01 2.91 0.90
CA GLU A 272 15.89 3.36 1.98
C GLU A 272 15.88 4.89 2.13
N ARG A 273 15.10 5.41 3.09
CA ARG A 273 14.96 6.87 3.32
C ARG A 273 16.27 7.64 3.54
N HIS A 274 17.29 6.96 4.04
CA HIS A 274 18.60 7.54 4.27
C HIS A 274 19.48 7.60 3.02
N VAL A 275 19.24 6.68 2.08
CA VAL A 275 19.81 6.74 0.74
C VAL A 275 19.14 7.86 -0.04
N PHE A 276 17.82 8.03 0.09
CA PHE A 276 17.11 9.16 -0.50
C PHE A 276 17.68 10.50 0.01
N SER A 277 17.71 10.68 1.32
CA SER A 277 18.28 11.88 1.97
C SER A 277 19.69 12.22 1.47
N ARG A 278 20.60 11.24 1.37
CA ARG A 278 21.97 11.51 0.90
C ARG A 278 22.09 11.82 -0.58
N ASN A 279 21.11 11.40 -1.39
CA ASN A 279 21.11 11.58 -2.84
C ASN A 279 20.29 12.80 -3.31
N THR A 280 19.58 13.51 -2.42
CA THR A 280 18.90 14.78 -2.77
C THR A 280 19.91 15.91 -2.94
N ASN A 281 19.52 16.96 -3.68
CA ASN A 281 20.30 18.18 -3.79
C ASN A 281 19.52 19.43 -3.29
N PRO A 282 19.96 20.10 -2.20
CA PRO A 282 21.08 19.72 -1.34
C PRO A 282 20.83 18.41 -0.59
N LYS A 283 21.89 17.79 -0.05
CA LYS A 283 21.77 16.59 0.78
C LYS A 283 20.84 16.85 1.98
N GLY A 284 19.89 15.95 2.20
CA GLY A 284 18.92 16.03 3.30
C GLY A 284 17.81 17.06 3.09
N LYS A 285 17.61 17.55 1.85
CA LYS A 285 16.61 18.57 1.48
C LYS A 285 15.22 18.32 2.08
N TYR A 286 14.79 17.06 2.12
CA TYR A 286 13.45 16.68 2.55
C TYR A 286 13.36 16.12 3.97
N ASN A 287 14.45 16.14 4.75
CA ASN A 287 14.46 15.56 6.10
C ASN A 287 13.43 16.20 7.04
N LYS A 288 13.24 17.52 6.94
CA LYS A 288 12.29 18.27 7.78
C LYS A 288 10.85 18.15 7.28
N THR A 289 10.65 18.19 5.97
CA THR A 289 9.32 18.25 5.34
C THR A 289 8.73 16.89 5.01
N SER A 290 9.54 15.83 4.97
CA SER A 290 9.10 14.47 4.65
C SER A 290 9.93 13.41 5.41
N PRO A 291 9.91 13.41 6.76
CA PRO A 291 10.78 12.57 7.60
C PRO A 291 10.55 11.06 7.46
N ASP A 292 9.37 10.63 7.01
CA ASP A 292 9.13 9.24 6.62
C ASP A 292 9.99 8.88 5.39
N LEU A 293 10.00 9.72 4.35
CA LEU A 293 10.67 9.45 3.08
C LEU A 293 12.16 9.82 3.08
N SER A 294 12.57 10.76 3.93
CA SER A 294 13.92 11.31 3.99
C SER A 294 14.38 11.45 5.43
N SER A 295 15.49 10.81 5.79
CA SER A 295 16.11 10.98 7.11
C SER A 295 17.60 10.65 7.03
N ASN A 296 18.43 11.15 7.94
CA ASN A 296 19.84 10.71 8.00
C ASN A 296 19.99 9.27 8.55
N ILE A 297 18.90 8.68 9.06
CA ILE A 297 18.87 7.36 9.69
C ILE A 297 17.91 6.47 8.91
N GLY A 298 18.29 5.22 8.68
CA GLY A 298 17.40 4.22 8.08
C GLY A 298 16.16 3.90 8.92
N TYR A 299 15.25 3.10 8.36
CA TYR A 299 14.14 2.54 9.12
C TYR A 299 14.65 1.52 10.15
N LYS A 300 13.91 1.36 11.26
CA LYS A 300 14.21 0.35 12.28
C LYS A 300 13.40 -0.92 12.02
N LEU A 301 13.98 -2.07 12.38
CA LEU A 301 13.23 -3.31 12.44
C LEU A 301 12.27 -3.27 13.63
N LYS A 302 11.04 -3.74 13.41
CA LYS A 302 10.05 -3.90 14.48
C LYS A 302 10.54 -4.99 15.45
N LYS A 303 10.47 -4.73 16.77
CA LYS A 303 10.73 -5.77 17.77
C LYS A 303 9.67 -6.86 17.67
N LYS A 304 10.08 -8.13 17.75
CA LYS A 304 9.18 -9.29 17.72
C LYS A 304 8.12 -9.13 18.84
N GLY A 305 6.84 -9.24 18.49
CA GLY A 305 5.72 -9.09 19.44
C GLY A 305 5.20 -7.67 19.68
N ALA A 306 5.78 -6.63 19.07
CA ALA A 306 5.22 -5.29 19.20
C ALA A 306 3.85 -5.20 18.49
N ASN A 307 2.84 -4.62 19.12
CA ASN A 307 1.59 -4.20 18.48
C ASN A 307 1.71 -2.70 18.21
N LEU A 308 2.02 -2.35 16.96
CA LEU A 308 2.13 -0.98 16.50
C LEU A 308 0.96 -0.74 15.56
N SER A 309 0.32 0.42 15.68
CA SER A 309 -0.67 0.88 14.70
C SER A 309 -0.02 1.03 13.32
N SER A 310 -0.83 0.99 12.26
CA SER A 310 -0.35 1.24 10.89
C SER A 310 0.35 2.60 10.75
N ASP A 311 -0.08 3.60 11.53
CA ASP A 311 0.48 4.95 11.54
C ASP A 311 1.87 4.97 12.21
N GLU A 312 2.04 4.26 13.33
CA GLU A 312 3.35 4.11 14.00
C GLU A 312 4.34 3.29 13.17
N LEU A 313 3.85 2.30 12.41
CA LEU A 313 4.65 1.54 11.45
C LEU A 313 5.22 2.43 10.36
N SER A 314 4.48 3.47 9.93
CA SER A 314 4.89 4.32 8.80
C SER A 314 6.10 5.21 9.11
N LEU A 315 6.19 5.79 10.31
CA LEU A 315 7.15 6.87 10.61
C LEU A 315 8.59 6.39 10.88
N ASN A 316 8.77 5.21 11.46
CA ASN A 316 10.11 4.76 11.88
C ASN A 316 10.38 3.27 11.69
N TYR A 317 9.38 2.50 11.29
CA TYR A 317 9.50 1.05 11.18
C TYR A 317 9.35 0.57 9.74
N TYR A 318 10.05 -0.53 9.47
CA TYR A 318 9.93 -1.22 8.21
C TYR A 318 8.67 -2.12 8.22
N SER A 319 7.88 -2.09 7.14
CA SER A 319 7.07 -3.26 6.78
C SER A 319 7.72 -3.93 5.57
N ALA A 320 7.77 -5.25 5.60
CA ALA A 320 8.31 -6.05 4.50
C ALA A 320 7.36 -6.18 3.30
N SER A 321 6.34 -5.33 3.21
CA SER A 321 5.38 -5.37 2.11
C SER A 321 5.95 -4.71 0.85
N SER A 322 5.84 -5.41 -0.29
CA SER A 322 6.16 -4.85 -1.61
C SER A 322 5.39 -3.55 -1.85
N ASP A 323 4.09 -3.53 -1.53
CA ASP A 323 3.23 -2.38 -1.75
C ASP A 323 3.70 -1.14 -1.00
N GLN A 324 4.11 -1.29 0.26
CA GLN A 324 4.56 -0.14 1.03
C GLN A 324 5.87 0.45 0.50
N ASN A 325 6.78 -0.37 -0.02
CA ASN A 325 7.99 0.13 -0.65
C ASN A 325 7.69 0.90 -1.93
N TYR A 326 6.75 0.42 -2.75
CA TYR A 326 6.30 1.14 -3.95
C TYR A 326 5.57 2.44 -3.63
N VAL A 327 4.76 2.48 -2.56
CA VAL A 327 4.13 3.71 -2.07
C VAL A 327 5.19 4.73 -1.64
N ARG A 328 6.23 4.31 -0.93
CA ARG A 328 7.35 5.19 -0.53
C ARG A 328 8.13 5.70 -1.75
N LEU A 329 8.45 4.79 -2.69
CA LEU A 329 9.12 5.14 -3.93
C LEU A 329 8.30 6.17 -4.73
N ALA A 330 7.02 5.94 -4.98
CA ALA A 330 6.18 6.84 -5.75
C ALA A 330 6.14 8.26 -5.14
N LYS A 331 5.99 8.35 -3.81
CA LYS A 331 6.00 9.63 -3.09
C LYS A 331 7.37 10.32 -3.15
N ALA A 332 8.45 9.57 -2.96
CA ALA A 332 9.81 10.12 -3.04
C ALA A 332 10.16 10.56 -4.46
N TYR A 333 9.70 9.83 -5.47
CA TYR A 333 9.93 10.11 -6.88
C TYR A 333 9.33 11.46 -7.30
N MET A 334 8.18 11.83 -6.73
CA MET A 334 7.61 13.16 -6.92
C MET A 334 8.47 14.30 -6.34
N LEU A 335 9.18 14.02 -5.25
CA LEU A 335 10.04 15.01 -4.59
C LEU A 335 11.37 15.14 -5.35
N ASP A 336 11.96 14.02 -5.73
CA ASP A 336 13.20 13.94 -6.50
C ASP A 336 13.30 12.57 -7.19
N LYS A 337 12.97 12.53 -8.48
CA LYS A 337 12.98 11.31 -9.31
C LYS A 337 14.29 10.54 -9.16
N ASN A 338 15.43 11.20 -9.37
CA ASN A 338 16.71 10.52 -9.42
C ASN A 338 17.14 10.05 -8.03
N ALA A 339 16.95 10.86 -6.99
CA ALA A 339 17.25 10.43 -5.63
C ALA A 339 16.37 9.26 -5.19
N ALA A 340 15.10 9.24 -5.57
CA ALA A 340 14.16 8.18 -5.23
C ALA A 340 14.54 6.84 -5.87
N LEU A 341 14.87 6.82 -7.16
CA LEU A 341 15.30 5.61 -7.84
C LEU A 341 16.62 5.07 -7.28
N LYS A 342 17.55 5.97 -6.92
CA LYS A 342 18.81 5.60 -6.25
C LYS A 342 18.61 5.01 -4.86
N ALA A 343 17.52 5.39 -4.19
CA ALA A 343 17.19 4.98 -2.84
C ALA A 343 16.56 3.60 -2.71
N CYS A 344 16.33 2.90 -3.82
CA CYS A 344 15.79 1.54 -3.81
C CYS A 344 16.86 0.50 -4.14
N SER A 345 16.87 -0.61 -3.41
CA SER A 345 17.48 -1.85 -3.88
C SER A 345 16.51 -2.57 -4.82
N TRP A 346 17.02 -3.17 -5.89
CA TRP A 346 16.18 -3.68 -6.98
C TRP A 346 16.38 -5.18 -7.23
N GLY A 347 15.26 -5.90 -7.34
CA GLY A 347 15.19 -7.24 -7.90
C GLY A 347 15.86 -8.32 -7.05
N LYS A 348 16.16 -9.45 -7.69
CA LYS A 348 16.64 -10.69 -7.05
C LYS A 348 17.95 -10.52 -6.27
N PHE A 349 18.85 -9.67 -6.77
CA PHE A 349 20.18 -9.42 -6.21
C PHE A 349 20.25 -8.17 -5.32
N GLN A 350 19.12 -7.46 -5.15
CA GLN A 350 18.98 -6.28 -4.29
C GLN A 350 20.08 -5.22 -4.50
N ILE A 351 20.45 -4.95 -5.74
CA ILE A 351 21.44 -3.91 -6.05
C ILE A 351 20.80 -2.53 -5.82
N LEU A 352 21.42 -1.72 -4.96
CA LEU A 352 20.99 -0.35 -4.67
C LEU A 352 21.15 0.53 -5.91
N GLY A 353 20.10 1.27 -6.29
CA GLY A 353 20.06 2.06 -7.52
C GLY A 353 21.12 3.16 -7.61
N GLU A 354 21.68 3.62 -6.48
CA GLU A 354 22.83 4.54 -6.49
C GLU A 354 24.09 3.93 -7.15
N ASN A 355 24.17 2.60 -7.26
CA ASN A 355 25.26 1.87 -7.89
C ASN A 355 25.07 1.66 -9.40
N TYR A 356 24.12 2.34 -10.05
CA TYR A 356 23.81 2.15 -11.48
C TYR A 356 25.06 2.25 -12.39
N THR A 357 26.00 3.15 -12.10
CA THR A 357 27.24 3.30 -12.88
C THR A 357 28.18 2.10 -12.72
N ILE A 358 28.22 1.49 -11.54
CA ILE A 358 29.01 0.27 -11.27
C ILE A 358 28.45 -0.89 -12.09
N CYS A 359 27.13 -0.93 -12.30
CA CYS A 359 26.48 -1.90 -13.17
C CYS A 359 26.58 -1.56 -14.67
N GLY A 360 27.24 -0.46 -15.05
CA GLY A 360 27.47 -0.08 -16.45
C GLY A 360 26.36 0.75 -17.11
N TYR A 361 25.43 1.33 -16.33
CA TYR A 361 24.36 2.16 -16.87
C TYR A 361 24.73 3.65 -16.86
N VAL A 362 24.23 4.39 -17.85
CA VAL A 362 24.50 5.84 -18.00
C VAL A 362 23.61 6.66 -17.06
N SER A 363 22.43 6.13 -16.72
CA SER A 363 21.51 6.76 -15.76
C SER A 363 20.82 5.74 -14.86
N VAL A 364 20.32 6.22 -13.71
CA VAL A 364 19.52 5.38 -12.81
C VAL A 364 18.17 5.00 -13.44
N ASP A 365 17.63 5.83 -14.34
CA ASP A 365 16.39 5.52 -15.06
C ASP A 365 16.58 4.30 -15.99
N GLU A 366 17.67 4.26 -16.75
CA GLU A 366 18.02 3.10 -17.58
C GLU A 366 18.21 1.83 -16.75
N PHE A 367 18.93 1.94 -15.63
CA PHE A 367 19.14 0.82 -14.70
C PHE A 367 17.81 0.25 -14.20
N VAL A 368 16.89 1.10 -13.77
CA VAL A 368 15.58 0.67 -13.24
C VAL A 368 14.70 0.09 -14.34
N LYS A 369 14.65 0.74 -15.51
CA LYS A 369 13.93 0.22 -16.69
C LYS A 369 14.40 -1.16 -17.08
N ASP A 370 15.71 -1.43 -17.03
CA ASP A 370 16.23 -2.75 -17.38
C ASP A 370 15.95 -3.79 -16.29
N HIS A 371 16.07 -3.42 -15.00
CA HIS A 371 15.71 -4.29 -13.88
C HIS A 371 14.21 -4.67 -13.85
N ALA A 372 13.36 -3.79 -14.38
CA ALA A 372 11.92 -4.03 -14.49
C ALA A 372 11.53 -5.00 -15.61
N LYS A 373 12.43 -5.32 -16.55
CA LYS A 373 12.11 -6.24 -17.66
C LYS A 373 12.03 -7.69 -17.23
N SER A 374 13.04 -8.23 -16.56
CA SER A 374 13.13 -9.67 -16.27
C SER A 374 14.19 -10.02 -15.22
N GLU A 375 14.15 -11.23 -14.65
CA GLU A 375 15.18 -11.67 -13.69
C GLU A 375 16.53 -11.86 -14.39
N ARG A 376 16.51 -12.22 -15.67
CA ARG A 376 17.72 -12.34 -16.50
C ARG A 376 18.45 -11.01 -16.64
N ARG A 377 17.72 -9.89 -16.77
CA ARG A 377 18.31 -8.54 -16.77
C ARG A 377 18.88 -8.16 -15.40
N GLN A 378 18.23 -8.59 -14.31
CA GLN A 378 18.76 -8.41 -12.95
C GLN A 378 20.06 -9.20 -12.73
N LEU A 379 20.18 -10.41 -13.29
CA LEU A 379 21.43 -11.18 -13.30
C LEU A 379 22.53 -10.48 -14.10
N ALA A 380 22.21 -9.95 -15.28
CA ALA A 380 23.19 -9.22 -16.10
C ALA A 380 23.79 -8.02 -15.35
N ALA A 381 22.96 -7.26 -14.62
CA ALA A 381 23.44 -6.16 -13.77
C ALA A 381 24.34 -6.63 -12.61
N PHE A 382 24.02 -7.78 -12.00
CA PHE A 382 24.86 -8.41 -10.97
C PHE A 382 26.24 -8.79 -11.52
N VAL A 383 26.30 -9.42 -12.70
CA VAL A 383 27.56 -9.78 -13.36
C VAL A 383 28.43 -8.55 -13.61
N GLN A 384 27.84 -7.46 -14.13
CA GLN A 384 28.59 -6.22 -14.33
C GLN A 384 29.03 -5.57 -13.02
N PHE A 385 28.20 -5.63 -11.98
CA PHE A 385 28.56 -5.12 -10.67
C PHE A 385 29.82 -5.82 -10.14
N VAL A 386 29.83 -7.17 -10.19
CA VAL A 386 30.98 -7.99 -9.78
C VAL A 386 32.24 -7.61 -10.55
N LYS A 387 32.15 -7.48 -11.88
CA LYS A 387 33.28 -7.12 -12.74
C LYS A 387 33.86 -5.76 -12.40
N SER A 388 33.00 -4.75 -12.28
CA SER A 388 33.39 -3.38 -11.94
C SER A 388 34.01 -3.27 -10.55
N LYS A 389 33.51 -4.05 -9.58
CA LYS A 389 34.09 -4.15 -8.23
C LYS A 389 35.30 -5.07 -8.14
N LYS A 390 35.69 -5.74 -9.24
CA LYS A 390 36.83 -6.66 -9.33
C LYS A 390 36.74 -7.83 -8.34
N LEU A 391 35.53 -8.36 -8.10
CA LEU A 391 35.31 -9.42 -7.11
C LEU A 391 35.56 -10.83 -7.66
N GLN A 392 35.83 -10.99 -8.96
CA GLN A 392 36.01 -12.30 -9.61
C GLN A 392 37.05 -13.17 -8.93
N LYS A 393 38.23 -12.61 -8.62
CA LYS A 393 39.30 -13.32 -7.90
C LYS A 393 38.79 -13.86 -6.57
N HIS A 394 38.11 -13.00 -5.80
CA HIS A 394 37.57 -13.34 -4.49
C HIS A 394 36.45 -14.38 -4.56
N MET A 395 35.59 -14.30 -5.58
CA MET A 395 34.54 -15.30 -5.84
C MET A 395 35.12 -16.66 -6.24
N LYS A 396 36.21 -16.69 -7.01
CA LYS A 396 36.94 -17.91 -7.37
C LYS A 396 37.63 -18.54 -6.17
N GLU A 397 38.33 -17.73 -5.37
CA GLU A 397 39.07 -18.15 -4.17
C GLU A 397 38.16 -18.33 -2.94
N LYS A 398 36.87 -17.99 -3.06
CA LYS A 398 35.86 -18.07 -2.00
C LYS A 398 36.27 -17.29 -0.74
N THR A 399 36.93 -16.14 -0.92
CA THR A 399 37.31 -15.25 0.19
C THR A 399 36.08 -14.43 0.61
N TRP A 400 35.20 -15.04 1.40
CA TRP A 400 33.85 -14.54 1.73
C TRP A 400 33.83 -13.15 2.37
N ASP A 401 34.84 -12.82 3.17
CA ASP A 401 35.00 -11.50 3.78
C ASP A 401 35.18 -10.41 2.72
N LYS A 402 36.05 -10.65 1.73
CA LYS A 402 36.31 -9.71 0.61
C LYS A 402 35.15 -9.63 -0.36
N ILE A 403 34.46 -10.75 -0.60
CA ILE A 403 33.23 -10.80 -1.38
C ILE A 403 32.16 -9.90 -0.72
N ALA A 404 31.89 -10.11 0.57
CA ALA A 404 30.86 -9.38 1.31
C ALA A 404 31.21 -7.90 1.49
N GLU A 405 32.48 -7.56 1.76
CA GLU A 405 32.93 -6.17 1.83
C GLU A 405 32.75 -5.44 0.49
N GLY A 406 33.13 -6.09 -0.61
CA GLY A 406 33.02 -5.52 -1.95
C GLY A 406 31.59 -5.34 -2.44
N TYR A 407 30.68 -6.24 -2.05
CA TYR A 407 29.29 -6.24 -2.47
C TYR A 407 28.38 -5.42 -1.54
N ASN A 408 28.43 -5.67 -0.23
CA ASN A 408 27.56 -5.04 0.77
C ASN A 408 28.20 -3.82 1.46
N GLY A 409 29.49 -3.55 1.22
CA GLY A 409 30.23 -2.41 1.77
C GLY A 409 30.85 -2.65 3.15
N LYS A 410 31.53 -1.64 3.69
CA LYS A 410 32.34 -1.74 4.93
C LYS A 410 31.58 -2.23 6.17
N ASN A 411 30.26 -2.07 6.21
CA ASN A 411 29.42 -2.49 7.32
C ASN A 411 28.96 -3.97 7.23
N TYR A 412 29.48 -4.75 6.27
CA TYR A 412 29.02 -6.12 6.03
C TYR A 412 29.08 -7.02 7.28
N LYS A 413 30.13 -6.87 8.11
CA LYS A 413 30.31 -7.64 9.35
C LYS A 413 29.18 -7.45 10.36
N LYS A 414 28.59 -6.26 10.42
CA LYS A 414 27.46 -5.97 11.32
C LYS A 414 26.25 -6.87 11.04
N PHE A 415 26.10 -7.29 9.79
CA PHE A 415 24.99 -8.13 9.33
C PHE A 415 25.45 -9.54 8.92
N LYS A 416 26.71 -9.89 9.21
CA LYS A 416 27.31 -11.21 8.97
C LYS A 416 27.13 -11.70 7.53
N TYR A 417 27.26 -10.79 6.55
CA TYR A 417 27.03 -11.14 5.15
C TYR A 417 27.98 -12.21 4.64
N ASP A 418 29.25 -12.16 5.04
CA ASP A 418 30.27 -13.17 4.77
C ASP A 418 29.87 -14.57 5.26
N GLU A 419 29.47 -14.69 6.53
CA GLU A 419 28.98 -15.95 7.11
C GLU A 419 27.74 -16.44 6.37
N ARG A 420 26.79 -15.55 6.06
CA ARG A 420 25.53 -15.90 5.38
C ARG A 420 25.75 -16.37 3.94
N ILE A 421 26.64 -15.72 3.19
CA ILE A 421 26.99 -16.12 1.82
C ILE A 421 27.67 -17.48 1.85
N LYS A 422 28.64 -17.69 2.76
CA LYS A 422 29.31 -18.98 2.95
C LYS A 422 28.30 -20.10 3.26
N SER A 423 27.41 -19.90 4.25
CA SER A 423 26.41 -20.91 4.61
C SER A 423 25.41 -21.20 3.48
N ALA A 424 25.03 -20.18 2.70
CA ALA A 424 24.17 -20.36 1.54
C ALA A 424 24.85 -21.19 0.44
N TYR A 425 26.13 -20.91 0.17
CA TYR A 425 26.94 -21.68 -0.77
C TYR A 425 27.08 -23.14 -0.33
N GLU A 426 27.48 -23.40 0.92
CA GLU A 426 27.64 -24.77 1.45
C GLU A 426 26.33 -25.57 1.39
N ALA A 427 25.19 -24.92 1.63
CA ALA A 427 23.88 -25.56 1.53
C ALA A 427 23.48 -25.90 0.08
N LEU A 428 23.96 -25.13 -0.91
CA LEU A 428 23.74 -25.40 -2.33
C LEU A 428 24.61 -26.56 -2.81
N CYS A 429 25.89 -26.60 -2.40
CA CYS A 429 26.79 -27.69 -2.75
C CYS A 429 26.38 -29.06 -2.19
N LYS A 430 25.60 -29.11 -1.10
CA LYS A 430 25.08 -30.36 -0.53
C LYS A 430 23.85 -30.92 -1.27
N LYS A 431 23.23 -30.13 -2.12
CA LYS A 431 22.01 -30.52 -2.87
C LYS A 431 22.30 -31.04 -4.27
N ASN A 432 23.50 -30.75 -4.77
CA ASN A 432 24.07 -31.28 -5.99
C ASN A 432 24.94 -32.48 -5.64
#